data_AF-A0A0P9CPI2-F1
#
_entry.id   AF-A0A0P9CPI2-F1
#
_cell.length_a   1.000
_cell.length_b   1.000
_cell.length_c   1.000
_cell.angle_alpha   90.00
_cell.angle_beta   90.00
_cell.angle_gamma   90.00
#
_symmetry.space_group_name_H-M   'P 1'
#
loop_
_entity.id
_entity.type
_entity.pdbx_description
1 polymer ?
#
loop_
_entity_poly.entity_id
_entity_poly.type
_entity_poly.pdbx_seq_one_letter_code
_entity_poly.pdbx_strand_id
1 'polypeptide(L)'
;PYHVWRPVFRALFDLSDVDDPALLREHVLVRLPADPEVRERAPLLNVVLPLGLAETELTAQLDGNLRAENTRALLLRLLLDMLVAAPALLIIEDAHWCDSASWALLEQLRISAPALLLVVATRPLDEMSGHPAADIAAEYRNLQRDPATLRIHLGVLDSETIAALICARLGVPSVPAPALELIRRNAKGHPLFSEEIAYALRDMGILRIERGECRMADDAGNLHDLNFPDTLQG
;
A
#
# COMPACT_ATOMS: atom_id res chain seq x y z
N PRO A 1 -3.12 16.16 1.34
CA PRO A 1 -2.40 15.92 2.60
C PRO A 1 -2.81 14.59 3.20
N TYR A 2 -1.84 13.77 3.63
CA TYR A 2 -2.08 12.57 4.44
C TYR A 2 -2.91 11.45 3.78
N HIS A 3 -2.95 11.36 2.44
CA HIS A 3 -3.79 10.37 1.77
C HIS A 3 -3.43 8.92 2.17
N VAL A 4 -2.14 8.61 2.21
CA VAL A 4 -1.61 7.27 2.61
C VAL A 4 -1.94 6.91 4.06
N TRP A 5 -2.23 7.90 4.92
CA TRP A 5 -2.54 7.70 6.33
C TRP A 5 -4.02 7.43 6.59
N ARG A 6 -4.90 7.68 5.61
CA ARG A 6 -6.35 7.50 5.80
C ARG A 6 -6.71 6.06 6.21
N PRO A 7 -6.18 5.00 5.59
CA PRO A 7 -6.48 3.63 6.01
C PRO A 7 -6.02 3.36 7.45
N VAL A 8 -4.86 3.90 7.85
CA VAL A 8 -4.31 3.77 9.21
C VAL A 8 -5.24 4.41 10.24
N PHE A 9 -5.71 5.64 9.97
CA PHE A 9 -6.65 6.32 10.87
C PHE A 9 -8.05 5.70 10.86
N ARG A 10 -8.50 5.13 9.73
CA ARG A 10 -9.73 4.33 9.70
C ARG A 10 -9.62 3.09 10.57
N ALA A 11 -8.49 2.37 10.50
CA ALA A 11 -8.24 1.21 11.36
C ALA A 11 -8.13 1.61 12.84
N LEU A 12 -7.43 2.71 13.14
CA LEU A 12 -7.27 3.24 14.50
C LEU A 12 -8.60 3.53 15.18
N PHE A 13 -9.58 4.05 14.43
CA PHE A 13 -10.92 4.36 14.94
C PHE A 13 -11.95 3.25 14.68
N ASP A 14 -11.54 2.08 14.19
CA ASP A 14 -12.43 0.95 13.91
C ASP A 14 -13.58 1.32 12.96
N LEU A 15 -13.22 1.90 11.81
CA LEU A 15 -14.13 2.48 10.80
C LEU A 15 -14.20 1.65 9.50
N SER A 16 -13.79 0.38 9.52
CA SER A 16 -13.69 -0.43 8.30
C SER A 16 -15.00 -0.51 7.51
N ASP A 17 -16.13 -0.64 8.22
CA ASP A 17 -17.47 -0.81 7.64
C ASP A 17 -18.39 0.42 7.85
N VAL A 18 -17.81 1.57 8.18
CA VAL A 18 -18.56 2.81 8.48
C VAL A 18 -18.35 3.83 7.37
N ASP A 19 -19.36 3.95 6.50
CA ASP A 19 -19.33 4.89 5.38
C ASP A 19 -20.27 6.09 5.55
N ASP A 20 -21.27 5.99 6.44
CA ASP A 20 -22.11 7.13 6.77
C ASP A 20 -21.30 8.22 7.50
N PRO A 21 -21.22 9.46 6.98
CA PRO A 21 -20.40 10.51 7.57
C PRO A 21 -20.80 10.90 9.00
N ALA A 22 -22.08 10.79 9.36
CA ALA A 22 -22.54 11.14 10.71
C ALA A 22 -22.12 10.06 11.71
N LEU A 23 -22.28 8.78 11.36
CA LEU A 23 -21.79 7.65 12.16
C LEU A 23 -20.27 7.67 12.30
N LEU A 24 -19.55 7.99 11.22
CA LEU A 24 -18.09 8.11 11.23
C LEU A 24 -17.64 9.17 12.25
N ARG A 25 -18.28 10.35 12.21
CA ARG A 25 -18.03 11.43 13.17
C ARG A 25 -18.27 10.99 14.61
N GLU A 26 -19.42 10.37 14.88
CA GLU A 26 -19.79 9.91 16.22
C GLU A 26 -18.78 8.86 16.74
N HIS A 27 -18.45 7.86 15.92
CA HIS A 27 -17.48 6.82 16.27
C HIS A 27 -16.11 7.39 16.65
N VAL A 28 -15.62 8.37 15.89
CA VAL A 28 -14.34 9.04 16.17
C VAL A 28 -14.43 9.83 17.46
N LEU A 29 -15.48 10.65 17.66
CA LEU A 29 -15.63 11.46 18.87
C LEU A 29 -15.73 10.62 20.15
N VAL A 30 -16.37 9.46 20.09
CA VAL A 30 -16.48 8.53 21.22
C VAL A 30 -15.13 7.90 21.58
N ARG A 31 -14.32 7.56 20.58
CA ARG A 31 -13.01 6.91 20.76
C ARG A 31 -11.86 7.89 20.98
N LEU A 32 -12.07 9.18 20.72
CA LEU A 32 -11.06 10.19 20.98
C LEU A 32 -10.74 10.28 22.48
N PRO A 33 -9.45 10.43 22.84
CA PRO A 33 -9.03 10.67 24.22
C PRO A 33 -9.86 11.76 24.89
N ALA A 34 -10.16 11.56 26.18
CA ALA A 34 -10.90 12.53 26.99
C ALA A 34 -10.06 13.78 27.34
N ASP A 35 -8.77 13.78 26.99
CA ASP A 35 -7.86 14.90 27.16
C ASP A 35 -8.43 16.18 26.49
N PRO A 36 -8.63 17.27 27.24
CA PRO A 36 -9.12 18.54 26.70
C PRO A 36 -8.30 19.07 25.52
N GLU A 37 -6.98 18.93 25.54
CA GLU A 37 -6.13 19.43 24.45
C GLU A 37 -6.36 18.64 23.15
N VAL A 38 -6.58 17.33 23.26
CA VAL A 38 -6.91 16.47 22.12
C VAL A 38 -8.30 16.82 21.57
N ARG A 39 -9.26 17.03 22.48
CA ARG A 39 -10.65 17.40 22.14
C ARG A 39 -10.70 18.75 21.42
N GLU A 40 -9.97 19.75 21.90
CA GLU A 40 -9.92 21.08 21.27
C GLU A 40 -9.33 21.05 19.86
N ARG A 41 -8.37 20.15 19.61
CA ARG A 41 -7.72 19.98 18.29
C ARG A 41 -8.47 19.01 17.36
N ALA A 42 -9.53 18.35 17.81
CA ALA A 42 -10.26 17.34 17.02
C ALA A 42 -10.64 17.78 15.58
N PRO A 43 -11.02 19.06 15.30
CA PRO A 43 -11.31 19.50 13.93
C PRO A 43 -10.16 19.35 12.94
N LEU A 44 -8.91 19.27 13.42
CA LEU A 44 -7.74 19.05 12.57
C LEU A 44 -7.74 17.65 11.92
N LEU A 45 -8.49 16.69 12.48
CA LEU A 45 -8.67 15.36 11.90
C LEU A 45 -9.44 15.37 10.58
N ASN A 46 -10.17 16.46 10.28
CA ASN A 46 -10.89 16.64 9.01
C ASN A 46 -9.98 16.49 7.77
N VAL A 47 -8.66 16.68 7.93
CA VAL A 47 -7.71 16.53 6.81
C VAL A 47 -7.47 15.06 6.42
N VAL A 48 -7.56 14.15 7.39
CA VAL A 48 -7.33 12.71 7.18
C VAL A 48 -8.67 11.98 7.02
N LEU A 49 -9.66 12.30 7.84
CA LEU A 49 -10.98 11.67 7.83
C LEU A 49 -12.06 12.71 7.48
N PRO A 50 -13.07 12.37 6.67
CA PRO A 50 -14.12 13.30 6.25
C PRO A 50 -15.18 13.52 7.35
N LEU A 51 -14.76 14.00 8.53
CA LEU A 51 -15.61 14.08 9.72
C LEU A 51 -16.57 15.28 9.66
N GLY A 52 -16.17 16.39 9.02
CA GLY A 52 -16.96 17.62 9.02
C GLY A 52 -17.15 18.21 10.42
N LEU A 53 -16.14 18.09 11.28
CA LEU A 53 -16.14 18.71 12.61
C LEU A 53 -16.03 20.23 12.47
N ALA A 54 -16.84 20.97 13.22
CA ALA A 54 -16.76 22.43 13.28
C ALA A 54 -15.47 22.87 14.00
N GLU A 55 -14.89 23.99 13.56
CA GLU A 55 -13.71 24.57 14.20
C GLU A 55 -13.99 24.94 15.67
N THR A 56 -13.00 24.75 16.53
CA THR A 56 -12.99 25.28 17.90
C THR A 56 -12.40 26.69 17.91
N GLU A 57 -12.48 27.38 19.06
CA GLU A 57 -11.79 28.68 19.23
C GLU A 57 -10.30 28.56 18.93
N LEU A 58 -9.67 27.46 19.34
CA LEU A 58 -8.26 27.17 19.07
C LEU A 58 -8.02 26.96 17.56
N THR A 59 -8.74 26.01 16.93
CA THR A 59 -8.43 25.62 15.55
C THR A 59 -8.80 26.70 14.53
N ALA A 60 -9.78 27.56 14.85
CA ALA A 60 -10.13 28.74 14.05
C ALA A 60 -9.03 29.81 14.02
N GLN A 61 -8.18 29.87 15.05
CA GLN A 61 -7.07 30.83 15.13
C GLN A 61 -5.76 30.31 14.49
N LEU A 62 -5.70 29.02 14.14
CA LEU A 62 -4.50 28.42 13.54
C LEU A 62 -4.41 28.77 12.05
N ASP A 63 -3.35 29.49 11.68
CA ASP A 63 -3.00 29.76 10.29
C ASP A 63 -2.03 28.70 9.72
N GLY A 64 -1.83 28.73 8.40
CA GLY A 64 -1.19 27.68 7.58
C GLY A 64 -0.17 26.78 8.29
N ASN A 65 0.97 27.33 8.71
CA ASN A 65 2.05 26.55 9.31
C ASN A 65 1.71 26.04 10.71
N LEU A 66 1.11 26.87 11.57
CA LEU A 66 0.72 26.46 12.92
C LEU A 66 -0.37 25.38 12.87
N ARG A 67 -1.30 25.47 11.90
CA ARG A 67 -2.31 24.45 11.65
C ARG A 67 -1.67 23.14 11.22
N ALA A 68 -0.71 23.18 10.30
CA ALA A 68 0.01 21.98 9.86
C ALA A 68 0.77 21.30 11.02
N GLU A 69 1.45 22.10 11.86
CA GLU A 69 2.17 21.59 13.03
C GLU A 69 1.25 20.94 14.05
N ASN A 70 0.17 21.64 14.44
CA ASN A 70 -0.82 21.11 15.38
C ASN A 70 -1.54 19.87 14.84
N THR A 71 -1.80 19.83 13.54
CA THR A 71 -2.36 18.66 12.87
C THR A 71 -1.40 17.49 13.01
N ARG A 72 -0.14 17.66 12.63
CA ARG A 72 0.86 16.59 12.71
C ARG A 72 1.06 16.11 14.15
N ALA A 73 1.13 17.03 15.11
CA ALA A 73 1.26 16.71 16.53
C ALA A 73 0.06 15.90 17.04
N LEU A 74 -1.17 16.27 16.66
CA LEU A 74 -2.37 15.51 17.00
C LEU A 74 -2.33 14.10 16.40
N LEU A 75 -2.02 13.99 15.11
CA LEU A 75 -1.93 12.69 14.42
C LEU A 75 -0.87 11.79 15.05
N LEU A 76 0.32 12.33 15.33
CA LEU A 76 1.39 11.61 16.01
C LEU A 76 0.95 11.13 17.40
N ARG A 77 0.31 12.01 18.18
CA ARG A 77 -0.15 11.65 19.52
C ARG A 77 -1.13 10.48 19.49
N LEU A 78 -2.13 10.53 18.61
CA LEU A 78 -3.12 9.47 18.47
C LEU A 78 -2.48 8.14 18.04
N LEU A 79 -1.52 8.18 17.13
CA LEU A 79 -0.76 6.99 16.72
C LEU A 79 0.03 6.42 17.90
N LEU A 80 0.77 7.26 18.65
CA LEU A 80 1.56 6.81 19.79
C LEU A 80 0.69 6.20 20.89
N ASP A 81 -0.47 6.78 21.19
CA ASP A 81 -1.40 6.25 22.20
C ASP A 81 -1.85 4.82 21.85
N MET A 82 -2.00 4.50 20.55
CA MET A 82 -2.33 3.14 20.09
C MET A 82 -1.15 2.17 20.27
N LEU A 83 0.08 2.64 20.04
CA LEU A 83 1.29 1.82 20.07
C LEU A 83 1.72 1.40 21.49
N VAL A 84 1.18 2.00 22.55
CA VAL A 84 1.52 1.64 23.94
C VAL A 84 1.00 0.25 24.32
N ALA A 85 -0.08 -0.22 23.69
CA ALA A 85 -0.80 -1.42 24.14
C ALA A 85 -0.08 -2.75 23.82
N ALA A 86 0.63 -2.82 22.70
CA ALA A 86 1.28 -4.05 22.22
C ALA A 86 2.35 -3.73 21.16
N PRO A 87 3.30 -4.66 20.89
CA PRO A 87 4.13 -4.59 19.70
C PRO A 87 3.26 -4.44 18.45
N ALA A 88 3.59 -3.47 17.61
CA ALA A 88 2.79 -3.15 16.43
C ALA A 88 3.62 -3.24 15.16
N LEU A 89 2.92 -3.53 14.07
CA LEU A 89 3.40 -3.46 12.70
C LEU A 89 2.58 -2.39 11.97
N LEU A 90 3.25 -1.39 11.40
CA LEU A 90 2.64 -0.44 10.49
C LEU A 90 3.14 -0.71 9.08
N ILE A 91 2.21 -0.92 8.15
CA ILE A 91 2.49 -1.06 6.73
C ILE A 91 1.99 0.19 6.01
N ILE A 92 2.89 0.90 5.35
CA ILE A 92 2.57 1.99 4.42
C ILE A 92 2.78 1.46 3.01
N GLU A 93 1.69 1.13 2.35
CA GLU A 93 1.65 0.77 0.93
C GLU A 93 1.72 2.01 0.04
N ASP A 94 2.22 1.82 -1.18
CA ASP A 94 2.32 2.85 -2.22
C ASP A 94 2.91 4.20 -1.74
N ALA A 95 3.96 4.14 -0.92
CA ALA A 95 4.54 5.34 -0.29
C ALA A 95 5.14 6.35 -1.29
N HIS A 96 5.25 5.99 -2.57
CA HIS A 96 5.57 6.92 -3.63
C HIS A 96 4.50 8.02 -3.83
N TRP A 97 3.29 7.82 -3.31
CA TRP A 97 2.22 8.83 -3.25
C TRP A 97 2.22 9.67 -1.97
N CYS A 98 3.14 9.43 -1.04
CA CYS A 98 3.28 10.25 0.15
C CYS A 98 3.57 11.71 -0.22
N ASP A 99 2.73 12.63 0.23
CA ASP A 99 3.05 14.05 0.23
C ASP A 99 4.04 14.41 1.36
N SER A 100 4.56 15.63 1.34
CA SER A 100 5.54 16.11 2.33
C SER A 100 5.04 16.01 3.78
N ALA A 101 3.76 16.27 4.01
CA ALA A 101 3.15 16.15 5.33
C ALA A 101 3.10 14.68 5.80
N SER A 102 2.79 13.76 4.88
CA SER A 102 2.77 12.32 5.15
C SER A 102 4.16 11.79 5.51
N TRP A 103 5.19 12.20 4.77
CA TRP A 103 6.58 11.86 5.05
C TRP A 103 7.04 12.40 6.41
N ALA A 104 6.70 13.66 6.72
CA ALA A 104 7.06 14.27 7.99
C ALA A 104 6.41 13.56 9.19
N LEU A 105 5.16 13.12 9.07
CA LEU A 105 4.50 12.31 10.12
C LEU A 105 5.16 10.94 10.27
N LEU A 106 5.55 10.29 9.16
CA LEU A 106 6.23 9.00 9.19
C LEU A 106 7.58 9.08 9.92
N GLU A 107 8.37 10.11 9.60
CA GLU A 107 9.67 10.37 10.25
C GLU A 107 9.49 10.58 11.76
N GLN A 108 8.52 11.41 12.16
CA GLN A 108 8.26 11.66 13.58
C GLN A 108 7.79 10.41 14.32
N LEU A 109 6.92 9.60 13.68
CA LEU A 109 6.46 8.34 14.26
C LEU A 109 7.62 7.37 14.45
N ARG A 110 8.47 7.21 13.43
CA ARG A 110 9.66 6.35 13.47
C ARG A 110 10.59 6.72 14.63
N ILE A 111 10.83 8.01 14.84
CA ILE A 111 11.68 8.51 15.94
C ILE A 111 11.01 8.29 17.30
N SER A 112 9.70 8.52 17.40
CA SER A 112 8.96 8.50 18.66
C SER A 112 8.53 7.10 19.10
N ALA A 113 8.51 6.12 18.20
CA ALA A 113 8.10 4.75 18.46
C ALA A 113 9.16 3.72 18.00
N PRO A 114 10.31 3.61 18.69
CA PRO A 114 11.40 2.73 18.27
C PRO A 114 11.06 1.22 18.31
N ALA A 115 9.98 0.83 19.01
CA ALA A 115 9.49 -0.54 19.06
C ALA A 115 8.50 -0.89 17.92
N LEU A 116 8.12 0.10 17.09
CA LEU A 116 7.26 -0.10 15.93
C LEU A 116 8.04 -0.79 14.81
N LEU A 117 7.55 -1.94 14.33
CA LEU A 117 8.01 -2.46 13.05
C LEU A 117 7.32 -1.66 11.93
N LEU A 118 8.11 -0.89 11.19
CA LEU A 118 7.62 -0.10 10.07
C LEU A 118 8.00 -0.77 8.74
N VAL A 119 7.01 -1.09 7.92
CA VAL A 119 7.18 -1.59 6.55
C VAL A 119 6.67 -0.52 5.59
N VAL A 120 7.53 -0.10 4.67
CA VAL A 120 7.20 0.92 3.66
C VAL A 120 7.40 0.29 2.29
N ALA A 121 6.32 0.08 1.57
CA ALA A 121 6.35 -0.38 0.18
C ALA A 121 6.27 0.83 -0.75
N THR A 122 7.23 0.95 -1.67
CA THR A 122 7.30 2.07 -2.59
C THR A 122 7.88 1.64 -3.94
N ARG A 123 7.49 2.37 -4.99
CA ARG A 123 8.26 2.34 -6.24
C ARG A 123 9.64 2.94 -6.01
N PRO A 124 10.65 2.62 -6.84
CA PRO A 124 11.97 3.23 -6.75
C PRO A 124 11.89 4.74 -6.97
N LEU A 125 11.81 5.53 -5.90
CA LEU A 125 11.69 6.99 -5.94
C LEU A 125 12.91 7.65 -6.61
N ASP A 126 14.06 6.98 -6.54
CA ASP A 126 15.32 7.34 -7.17
C ASP A 126 15.33 7.15 -8.70
N GLU A 127 14.42 6.33 -9.23
CA GLU A 127 14.33 6.01 -10.67
C GLU A 127 13.05 6.55 -11.33
N MET A 128 12.17 7.19 -10.54
CA MET A 128 10.94 7.78 -11.07
C MET A 128 11.27 8.94 -12.01
N SER A 129 11.07 8.69 -13.31
CA SER A 129 11.31 9.62 -14.40
C SER A 129 10.55 10.94 -14.18
N GLY A 130 11.29 12.04 -14.09
CA GLY A 130 10.75 13.38 -13.88
C GLY A 130 10.94 13.96 -12.49
N HIS A 131 11.45 13.19 -11.52
CA HIS A 131 11.84 13.70 -10.21
C HIS A 131 13.38 13.78 -10.10
N PRO A 132 13.96 15.00 -10.14
CA PRO A 132 15.33 15.21 -9.67
C PRO A 132 15.57 14.52 -8.33
N ALA A 133 16.77 13.98 -8.11
CA ALA A 133 17.13 13.40 -6.80
C ALA A 133 16.97 14.41 -5.63
N ALA A 134 16.93 15.71 -5.93
CA ALA A 134 16.64 16.79 -4.99
C ALA A 134 15.17 16.84 -4.52
N ASP A 135 14.24 16.31 -5.32
CA ASP A 135 12.80 16.30 -5.04
C ASP A 135 12.39 15.10 -4.15
N ILE A 136 13.32 14.16 -3.93
CA ILE A 136 13.13 13.07 -2.99
C ILE A 136 13.10 13.65 -1.57
N ALA A 137 11.99 13.40 -0.88
CA ALA A 137 11.77 13.81 0.51
C ALA A 137 12.99 13.49 1.39
N ALA A 138 13.42 14.45 2.20
CA ALA A 138 14.58 14.27 3.08
C ALA A 138 14.34 13.13 4.08
N GLU A 139 13.10 12.97 4.51
CA GLU A 139 12.59 11.91 5.38
C GLU A 139 12.79 10.52 4.76
N TYR A 140 12.47 10.35 3.47
CA TYR A 140 12.74 9.08 2.79
C TYR A 140 14.25 8.76 2.76
N ARG A 141 15.09 9.77 2.50
CA ARG A 141 16.56 9.59 2.55
C ARG A 141 17.06 9.26 3.95
N ASN A 142 16.46 9.84 4.99
CA ASN A 142 16.78 9.51 6.37
C ASN A 142 16.42 8.06 6.69
N LEU A 143 15.23 7.62 6.28
CA LEU A 143 14.79 6.23 6.42
C LEU A 143 15.76 5.27 5.73
N GLN A 144 16.21 5.58 4.50
CA GLN A 144 17.20 4.75 3.79
C GLN A 144 18.58 4.70 4.47
N ARG A 145 18.96 5.77 5.18
CA ARG A 145 20.27 5.88 5.85
C ARG A 145 20.27 5.30 7.26
N ASP A 146 19.10 5.02 7.82
CA ASP A 146 19.00 4.48 9.16
C ASP A 146 19.58 3.05 9.20
N PRO A 147 20.54 2.76 10.11
CA PRO A 147 21.12 1.43 10.26
C PRO A 147 20.11 0.32 10.59
N ALA A 148 18.96 0.66 11.17
CA ALA A 148 17.87 -0.28 11.47
C ALA A 148 16.98 -0.58 10.25
N THR A 149 17.16 0.12 9.12
CA THR A 149 16.38 -0.09 7.90
C THR A 149 16.96 -1.23 7.06
N LEU A 150 16.13 -2.25 6.81
CA LEU A 150 16.39 -3.28 5.81
C LEU A 150 15.73 -2.90 4.48
N ARG A 151 16.53 -2.61 3.45
CA ARG A 151 16.02 -2.38 2.08
C ARG A 151 15.94 -3.70 1.31
N ILE A 152 14.73 -4.08 0.91
CA ILE A 152 14.48 -5.22 0.03
C ILE A 152 14.13 -4.67 -1.35
N HIS A 153 14.98 -4.93 -2.34
CA HIS A 153 14.69 -4.57 -3.74
C HIS A 153 13.97 -5.74 -4.41
N LEU A 154 12.75 -5.49 -4.90
CA LEU A 154 11.95 -6.48 -5.61
C LEU A 154 12.10 -6.27 -7.13
N GLY A 155 12.86 -7.17 -7.76
CA GLY A 155 12.98 -7.23 -9.21
C GLY A 155 11.90 -8.10 -9.87
N VAL A 156 12.01 -8.25 -11.18
CA VAL A 156 11.23 -9.26 -11.92
C VAL A 156 11.64 -10.67 -11.47
N LEU A 157 10.69 -11.61 -11.53
CA LEU A 157 10.95 -13.00 -11.22
C LEU A 157 11.65 -13.71 -12.39
N ASP A 158 12.57 -14.60 -12.07
CA ASP A 158 13.18 -15.48 -13.06
C ASP A 158 12.20 -16.57 -13.53
N SER A 159 12.59 -17.26 -14.60
CA SER A 159 11.75 -18.27 -15.25
C SER A 159 11.35 -19.42 -14.32
N GLU A 160 12.24 -19.84 -13.41
CA GLU A 160 11.98 -20.95 -12.49
C GLU A 160 10.95 -20.55 -11.44
N THR A 161 11.11 -19.34 -10.88
CA THR A 161 10.18 -18.77 -9.90
C THR A 161 8.83 -18.47 -10.52
N ILE A 162 8.78 -17.99 -11.77
CA ILE A 162 7.52 -17.83 -12.53
C ILE A 162 6.83 -19.18 -12.74
N ALA A 163 7.56 -20.23 -13.14
CA ALA A 163 6.97 -21.55 -13.32
C ALA A 163 6.40 -22.08 -12.00
N ALA A 164 7.15 -21.96 -10.89
CA ALA A 164 6.68 -22.35 -9.56
C ALA A 164 5.44 -21.55 -9.12
N LEU A 165 5.42 -20.24 -9.36
CA LEU A 165 4.27 -19.37 -9.09
C LEU A 165 3.03 -19.85 -9.86
N ILE A 166 3.15 -20.06 -11.17
CA ILE A 166 2.02 -20.48 -12.01
C ILE A 166 1.52 -21.87 -11.60
N CYS A 167 2.43 -22.82 -11.34
CA CYS A 167 2.07 -24.15 -10.83
C CYS A 167 1.26 -24.05 -9.52
N ALA A 168 1.73 -23.24 -8.57
CA ALA A 168 1.04 -23.02 -7.30
C ALA A 168 -0.35 -22.38 -7.50
N ARG A 169 -0.48 -21.40 -8.41
CA ARG A 169 -1.76 -20.74 -8.73
C ARG A 169 -2.76 -21.64 -9.43
N LEU A 170 -2.29 -22.49 -10.34
CA LEU A 170 -3.14 -23.45 -11.06
C LEU A 170 -3.41 -24.72 -10.25
N GLY A 171 -2.70 -24.96 -9.14
CA GLY A 171 -2.84 -26.17 -8.32
C GLY A 171 -2.33 -27.44 -9.01
N VAL A 172 -1.26 -27.31 -9.81
CA VAL A 172 -0.70 -28.39 -10.63
C VAL A 172 0.81 -28.54 -10.36
N PRO A 173 1.40 -29.74 -10.53
CA PRO A 173 2.82 -29.95 -10.28
C PRO A 173 3.71 -29.34 -11.39
N SER A 174 3.17 -29.18 -12.60
CA SER A 174 3.88 -28.63 -13.74
C SER A 174 2.93 -28.02 -14.76
N VAL A 175 3.46 -27.12 -15.59
CA VAL A 175 2.78 -26.50 -16.73
C VAL A 175 3.58 -26.80 -18.00
N PRO A 176 2.93 -27.07 -19.15
CA PRO A 176 3.63 -27.33 -20.40
C PRO A 176 4.57 -26.20 -20.79
N ALA A 177 5.78 -26.55 -21.24
CA ALA A 177 6.82 -25.59 -21.63
C ALA A 177 6.37 -24.54 -22.66
N PRO A 178 5.55 -24.86 -23.69
CA PRO A 178 5.05 -23.85 -24.63
C PRO A 178 4.20 -22.76 -23.97
N ALA A 179 3.40 -23.11 -22.95
CA ALA A 179 2.61 -22.14 -22.21
C ALA A 179 3.48 -21.28 -21.30
N LEU A 180 4.47 -21.87 -20.62
CA LEU A 180 5.42 -21.11 -19.80
C LEU A 180 6.22 -20.11 -20.65
N GLU A 181 6.65 -20.49 -21.85
CA GLU A 181 7.37 -19.58 -22.75
C GLU A 181 6.48 -18.43 -23.25
N LEU A 182 5.21 -18.72 -23.56
CA LEU A 182 4.23 -17.69 -23.91
C LEU A 182 4.02 -16.70 -22.75
N ILE A 183 3.80 -17.22 -21.54
CA ILE A 183 3.62 -16.40 -20.34
C ILE A 183 4.85 -15.53 -20.10
N ARG A 184 6.05 -16.12 -20.15
CA ARG A 184 7.32 -15.41 -19.94
C ARG A 184 7.52 -14.30 -20.96
N ARG A 185 7.24 -14.55 -22.24
CA ARG A 185 7.40 -13.56 -23.32
C ARG A 185 6.53 -12.33 -23.11
N ASN A 186 5.28 -12.54 -22.67
CA ASN A 186 4.30 -11.47 -22.52
C ASN A 186 4.40 -10.78 -21.15
N ALA A 187 4.53 -11.53 -20.05
CA ALA A 187 4.62 -10.98 -18.70
C ALA A 187 6.00 -10.44 -18.33
N LYS A 188 7.06 -10.86 -19.04
CA LYS A 188 8.46 -10.44 -18.82
C LYS A 188 8.92 -10.59 -17.35
N GLY A 189 8.48 -11.66 -16.68
CA GLY A 189 8.80 -11.94 -15.29
C GLY A 189 7.97 -11.17 -14.26
N HIS A 190 6.96 -10.40 -14.68
CA HIS A 190 6.06 -9.73 -13.76
C HIS A 190 5.08 -10.76 -13.14
N PRO A 191 5.04 -10.92 -11.80
CA PRO A 191 4.24 -11.96 -11.14
C PRO A 191 2.75 -11.89 -11.50
N LEU A 192 2.15 -10.70 -11.34
CA LEU A 192 0.72 -10.47 -11.60
C LEU A 192 0.34 -10.82 -13.06
N PHE A 193 1.05 -10.27 -14.05
CA PHE A 193 0.78 -10.55 -15.46
C PHE A 193 0.99 -12.03 -15.80
N SER A 194 1.96 -12.70 -15.16
CA SER A 194 2.19 -14.13 -15.39
C SER A 194 1.01 -14.97 -14.89
N GLU A 195 0.44 -14.61 -13.75
CA GLU A 195 -0.77 -15.22 -13.19
C GLU A 195 -1.99 -14.97 -14.09
N GLU A 196 -2.22 -13.71 -14.51
CA GLU A 196 -3.36 -13.37 -15.37
C GLU A 196 -3.33 -14.07 -16.73
N ILE A 197 -2.16 -14.15 -17.37
CA ILE A 197 -2.02 -14.89 -18.63
C ILE A 197 -2.26 -16.39 -18.41
N ALA A 198 -1.78 -16.97 -17.32
CA ALA A 198 -2.01 -18.37 -17.01
C ALA A 198 -3.50 -18.68 -16.82
N TYR A 199 -4.23 -17.83 -16.09
CA TYR A 199 -5.69 -17.97 -15.94
C TYR A 199 -6.42 -17.75 -17.27
N ALA A 200 -6.03 -16.75 -18.05
CA ALA A 200 -6.63 -16.52 -19.37
C ALA A 200 -6.46 -17.74 -20.29
N LEU A 201 -5.28 -18.37 -20.32
CA LEU A 201 -5.06 -19.60 -21.09
C LEU A 201 -5.94 -20.76 -20.61
N ARG A 202 -6.13 -20.89 -19.29
CA ARG A 202 -7.04 -21.89 -18.72
C ARG A 202 -8.49 -21.61 -19.10
N ASP A 203 -8.91 -20.36 -18.98
CA ASP A 203 -10.30 -19.94 -19.18
C ASP A 203 -10.70 -19.98 -20.67
N MET A 204 -9.75 -19.76 -21.57
CA MET A 204 -9.90 -20.00 -23.01
C MET A 204 -9.90 -21.51 -23.37
N GLY A 205 -9.66 -22.39 -22.41
CA GLY A 205 -9.58 -23.84 -22.62
C GLY A 205 -8.30 -24.31 -23.33
N ILE A 206 -7.32 -23.42 -23.50
CA ILE A 206 -6.01 -23.69 -24.11
C ILE A 206 -5.14 -24.52 -23.15
N LEU A 207 -5.16 -24.17 -21.86
CA LEU A 207 -4.68 -25.02 -20.78
C LEU A 207 -5.86 -25.76 -20.15
N ARG A 208 -5.75 -27.09 -20.04
CA ARG A 208 -6.74 -27.94 -19.37
C ARG A 208 -6.08 -28.63 -18.20
N ILE A 209 -6.78 -28.64 -17.07
CA ILE A 209 -6.33 -29.32 -15.86
C ILE A 209 -7.20 -30.56 -15.67
N GLU A 210 -6.61 -31.73 -15.90
CA GLU A 210 -7.30 -33.01 -15.82
C GLU A 210 -6.54 -33.93 -14.86
N ARG A 211 -7.24 -34.46 -13.84
CA ARG A 211 -6.65 -35.35 -12.82
C ARG A 211 -5.41 -34.77 -12.13
N GLY A 212 -5.35 -33.44 -11.98
CA GLY A 212 -4.23 -32.73 -11.35
C GLY A 212 -3.04 -32.47 -12.27
N GLU A 213 -3.13 -32.82 -13.55
CA GLU A 213 -2.10 -32.52 -14.55
C GLU A 213 -2.56 -31.39 -15.47
N CYS A 214 -1.65 -30.45 -15.75
CA CYS A 214 -1.88 -29.37 -16.71
C CYS A 214 -1.42 -29.80 -18.10
N ARG A 215 -2.30 -29.72 -19.10
CA ARG A 215 -2.02 -30.09 -20.49
C ARG A 215 -2.48 -29.00 -21.45
N MET A 216 -1.82 -28.92 -22.58
CA MET A 216 -2.30 -28.12 -23.72
C MET A 216 -3.51 -28.83 -24.33
N ALA A 217 -4.52 -28.07 -24.75
CA ALA A 217 -5.59 -28.61 -25.55
C ALA A 217 -5.11 -28.95 -26.97
N ASP A 218 -5.59 -30.06 -27.52
CA ASP A 218 -5.20 -30.54 -28.85
C ASP A 218 -5.63 -29.57 -29.97
N ASP A 219 -6.66 -28.75 -29.71
CA ASP A 219 -7.23 -27.74 -30.60
C ASP A 219 -6.75 -26.31 -30.29
N ALA A 220 -5.75 -26.14 -29.42
CA ALA A 220 -5.24 -24.84 -28.97
C ALA A 220 -4.68 -23.92 -30.08
N GLY A 221 -4.61 -24.38 -31.33
CA GLY A 221 -4.08 -23.60 -32.45
C GLY A 221 -2.63 -23.16 -32.23
N ASN A 222 -2.22 -22.10 -32.91
CA ASN A 222 -0.87 -21.55 -32.76
C ASN A 222 -0.83 -20.50 -31.64
N LEU A 223 -0.13 -20.82 -30.54
CA LEU A 223 0.04 -19.92 -29.40
C LEU A 223 0.73 -18.59 -29.76
N HIS A 224 1.46 -18.53 -30.87
CA HIS A 224 2.09 -17.30 -31.32
C HIS A 224 1.10 -16.23 -31.79
N ASP A 225 -0.13 -16.61 -32.12
CA ASP A 225 -1.16 -15.69 -32.61
C ASP A 225 -2.00 -15.09 -31.48
N LEU A 226 -1.80 -15.56 -30.24
CA LEU A 226 -2.45 -15.02 -29.04
C LEU A 226 -1.78 -13.70 -28.65
N ASN A 227 -2.54 -12.62 -28.75
CA ASN A 227 -2.09 -11.29 -28.37
C ASN A 227 -2.67 -10.93 -26.99
N PHE A 228 -1.80 -10.81 -25.99
CA PHE A 228 -2.18 -10.34 -24.66
C PHE A 228 -1.91 -8.83 -24.57
N PRO A 229 -2.78 -8.05 -23.93
CA PRO A 229 -2.52 -6.63 -23.73
C PRO A 229 -1.26 -6.42 -22.88
N ASP A 230 -0.46 -5.43 -23.25
CA ASP A 230 0.78 -5.07 -22.52
C ASP A 230 0.51 -4.41 -21.16
N THR A 231 -0.75 -4.09 -20.83
CA THR A 231 -1.18 -3.47 -19.57
C THR A 231 -2.46 -4.11 -19.04
N LEU A 232 -2.55 -4.25 -17.72
CA LEU A 232 -3.80 -4.51 -17.02
C LEU A 232 -4.51 -3.17 -16.82
N GLN A 233 -5.58 -2.91 -17.57
CA GLN A 233 -6.55 -1.89 -17.19
C GLN A 233 -7.58 -2.55 -16.27
N GLY A 234 -7.53 -2.18 -14.99
CA GLY A 234 -8.67 -2.27 -14.09
C GLY A 234 -9.52 -1.00 -14.19
#